data_AF-A0A396YLX2-F1
#
_entry.id   AF-A0A396YLX2-F1
#
_cell.length_a   1.000
_cell.length_b   1.000
_cell.length_c   1.000
_cell.angle_alpha   90.00
_cell.angle_beta   90.00
_cell.angle_gamma   90.00
#
_symmetry.space_group_name_H-M   'P 1'
#
loop_
_entity.id
_entity.type
_entity.pdbx_description
1 polymer ?
#
loop_
_entity_poly.entity_id
_entity_poly.type
_entity_poly.pdbx_seq_one_letter_code
_entity_poly.pdbx_strand_id
1 'polypeptide(L)'
;MSTRENVLRCSQCNCLESRTSSTPLEHLKLPLWVFSYLLIESIELFPLGLSASAICRKLSVSKNTGTLLKRRLQIFCSDLIPLIKEEMVKDL
;
A
#
# COMPACT_ATOMS: atom_id res chain seq x y z
N MET A 1 21.17 -1.33 15.46
CA MET A 1 20.18 -1.27 14.36
C MET A 1 18.91 -1.93 14.83
N SER A 2 17.72 -1.37 14.53
CA SER A 2 16.44 -2.00 14.89
C SER A 2 16.32 -3.34 14.19
N THR A 3 16.05 -4.42 14.94
CA THR A 3 15.82 -5.77 14.40
C THR A 3 14.44 -5.93 13.76
N ARG A 4 13.57 -4.92 13.87
CA ARG A 4 12.22 -4.89 13.31
C ARG A 4 12.17 -3.98 12.09
N GLU A 5 11.93 -4.56 10.92
CA GLU A 5 11.93 -3.89 9.60
C GLU A 5 11.00 -2.66 9.51
N ASN A 6 9.90 -2.68 10.25
CA ASN A 6 8.86 -1.65 10.19
C ASN A 6 8.94 -0.61 11.32
N VAL A 7 10.00 -0.62 12.13
CA VAL A 7 10.12 0.31 13.26
C VAL A 7 11.23 1.32 12.98
N LEU A 8 10.84 2.60 12.90
CA LEU A 8 11.74 3.74 12.89
C LEU A 8 12.04 4.15 14.33
N ARG A 9 13.27 4.56 14.57
CA ARG A 9 13.68 5.20 15.83
C ARG A 9 14.07 6.64 15.51
N CYS A 10 13.41 7.60 16.15
CA CYS A 10 13.79 9.00 16.03
C CYS A 10 15.17 9.23 16.67
N SER A 11 16.08 9.90 15.97
CA SER A 11 17.43 10.20 16.47
C SER A 11 17.44 11.26 17.57
N GLN A 12 16.43 12.13 17.63
CA GLN A 12 16.35 13.23 18.59
C GLN A 12 15.66 12.83 19.90
N CYS A 13 14.45 12.26 19.81
CA CYS A 13 13.65 11.91 20.98
C CYS A 13 13.66 10.42 21.35
N ASN A 14 14.34 9.57 20.57
CA ASN A 14 14.38 8.11 20.75
C ASN A 14 13.04 7.38 20.72
N CYS A 15 11.94 8.07 20.37
CA CYS A 15 10.64 7.46 20.18
C CYS A 15 10.67 6.43 19.04
N LEU A 16 9.86 5.38 19.21
CA LEU A 16 9.67 4.34 18.20
C LEU A 16 8.38 4.61 17.45
N GLU A 17 8.45 4.61 16.14
CA GLU A 17 7.29 4.81 15.27
C GLU A 17 7.25 3.74 14.18
N SER A 18 6.05 3.40 13.71
CA SER A 18 5.89 2.51 12.57
C SER A 18 6.28 3.24 11.28
N ARG A 19 6.98 2.57 10.36
CA ARG A 19 7.22 3.08 9.00
C ARG A 19 5.94 3.37 8.23
N THR A 20 4.84 2.73 8.62
CA THR A 20 3.54 2.85 7.97
C THR A 20 2.51 3.55 8.84
N SER A 21 2.92 4.22 9.93
CA SER A 21 2.00 5.03 10.72
C SER A 21 1.31 6.07 9.83
N SER A 22 0.01 6.28 10.06
CA SER A 22 -0.78 7.26 9.30
C SER A 22 -0.82 7.04 7.78
N THR A 23 -0.57 5.82 7.31
CA THR A 23 -0.68 5.46 5.88
C THR A 23 -1.76 4.40 5.65
N PRO A 24 -2.23 4.19 4.41
CA PRO A 24 -3.11 3.07 4.07
C PRO A 24 -2.52 1.68 4.40
N LEU A 25 -1.24 1.59 4.77
CA LEU A 25 -0.53 0.36 5.17
C LEU A 25 -0.39 0.21 6.69
N GLU A 26 -1.04 1.07 7.46
CA GLU A 26 -1.01 1.01 8.92
C GLU A 26 -1.58 -0.33 9.43
N HIS A 27 -0.86 -0.94 10.37
CA HIS A 27 -1.15 -2.27 10.93
C HIS A 27 -1.27 -3.41 9.91
N LEU A 28 -0.66 -3.28 8.73
CA LEU A 28 -0.58 -4.37 7.77
C LEU A 28 0.25 -5.52 8.36
N LYS A 29 -0.37 -6.69 8.51
CA LYS A 29 0.29 -7.90 9.03
C LYS A 29 1.09 -8.65 7.98
N LEU A 30 0.84 -8.37 6.71
CA LEU A 30 1.56 -8.97 5.59
C LEU A 30 2.87 -8.20 5.33
N PRO A 31 3.88 -8.86 4.74
CA PRO A 31 5.09 -8.18 4.30
C PRO A 31 4.76 -6.99 3.39
N LEU A 32 5.49 -5.88 3.52
CA LEU A 32 5.22 -4.66 2.74
C LEU A 32 5.32 -4.87 1.23
N TRP A 33 6.20 -5.78 0.79
CA TRP A 33 6.34 -6.13 -0.64
C TRP A 33 5.02 -6.62 -1.27
N VAL A 34 4.12 -7.20 -0.48
CA VAL A 34 2.80 -7.65 -0.96
C VAL A 34 2.00 -6.48 -1.51
N PHE A 35 2.06 -5.33 -0.85
CA PHE A 35 1.37 -4.14 -1.33
C PHE A 35 1.99 -3.62 -2.63
N SER A 36 3.33 -3.57 -2.71
CA SER A 36 4.04 -3.18 -3.93
C SER A 36 3.71 -4.08 -5.11
N TYR A 37 3.67 -5.40 -4.90
CA TYR A 37 3.25 -6.37 -5.92
C TYR A 37 1.81 -6.09 -6.41
N LEU A 38 0.87 -5.86 -5.50
CA LEU A 38 -0.52 -5.56 -5.86
C LEU A 38 -0.67 -4.22 -6.60
N LEU A 39 0.15 -3.23 -6.26
CA LEU A 39 0.17 -1.94 -6.96
C LEU A 39 0.62 -2.11 -8.40
N ILE A 40 1.75 -2.79 -8.64
CA ILE A 40 2.27 -3.07 -9.99
C ILE A 40 1.24 -3.84 -10.82
N GLU A 41 0.67 -4.91 -10.26
CA GLU A 41 -0.39 -5.69 -10.90
C GLU A 41 -1.61 -4.84 -11.26
N SER A 42 -1.98 -3.88 -10.42
CA SER A 42 -3.12 -3.00 -10.71
C SER A 42 -2.84 -2.02 -11.86
N ILE A 43 -1.58 -1.61 -12.04
CA ILE A 43 -1.13 -0.77 -13.14
C ILE A 43 -1.12 -1.58 -14.44
N GLU A 44 -0.55 -2.78 -14.42
CA GLU A 44 -0.50 -3.68 -15.58
C GLU A 44 -1.90 -4.10 -16.07
N LEU A 45 -2.86 -4.24 -15.16
CA LEU A 45 -4.25 -4.58 -15.47
C LEU A 45 -5.11 -3.38 -15.89
N PHE A 46 -4.57 -2.16 -15.91
CA PHE A 46 -5.34 -1.00 -16.34
C PHE A 46 -5.89 -1.23 -17.77
N PRO A 47 -7.20 -0.99 -18.03
CA PRO A 47 -8.20 -0.31 -17.18
C PRO A 47 -9.10 -1.23 -16.34
N LEU A 48 -8.91 -2.54 -16.38
CA LEU A 48 -9.83 -3.54 -15.80
C LEU A 48 -9.80 -3.56 -14.26
N GLY A 49 -8.65 -3.24 -13.67
CA GLY A 49 -8.46 -3.16 -12.21
C GLY A 49 -8.40 -4.53 -11.50
N LEU A 50 -7.80 -4.56 -10.31
CA LEU A 50 -7.54 -5.79 -9.56
C LEU A 50 -8.71 -6.15 -8.64
N SER A 51 -9.32 -7.32 -8.84
CA SER A 51 -10.46 -7.80 -8.03
C SER A 51 -10.03 -8.51 -6.75
N ALA A 52 -10.86 -8.47 -5.71
CA ALA A 52 -10.54 -9.11 -4.43
C ALA A 52 -10.36 -10.65 -4.58
N SER A 53 -11.12 -11.28 -5.48
CA SER A 53 -10.96 -12.71 -5.79
C SER A 53 -9.63 -13.00 -6.51
N ALA A 54 -9.18 -12.13 -7.40
CA ALA A 54 -7.86 -12.24 -8.02
C ALA A 54 -6.74 -12.13 -6.98
N ILE A 55 -6.86 -11.19 -6.03
CA ILE A 55 -5.92 -11.04 -4.90
C ILE A 55 -5.89 -12.33 -4.06
N CYS A 56 -7.05 -12.88 -3.71
CA CYS A 56 -7.13 -14.11 -2.92
C CYS A 56 -6.43 -15.29 -3.62
N ARG A 57 -6.64 -15.44 -4.93
CA ARG A 57 -5.99 -16.51 -5.72
C ARG A 57 -4.48 -16.31 -5.82
N LYS A 58 -4.02 -15.09 -6.10
CA LYS A 58 -2.58 -14.78 -6.28
C LYS A 58 -1.77 -14.93 -5.00
N LEU A 59 -2.33 -14.53 -3.86
CA LEU A 59 -1.61 -14.51 -2.58
C LEU A 59 -2.00 -15.68 -1.66
N SER A 60 -2.93 -16.54 -2.08
CA SER A 60 -3.47 -17.63 -1.26
C SER A 60 -3.97 -17.16 0.11
N VAL A 61 -4.61 -15.99 0.16
CA VAL A 61 -5.14 -15.39 1.39
C VAL A 61 -6.65 -15.57 1.53
N SER A 62 -7.16 -15.42 2.75
CA SER A 62 -8.60 -15.46 3.01
C SER A 62 -9.35 -14.33 2.28
N LYS A 63 -10.64 -14.55 2.01
CA LYS A 63 -11.53 -13.56 1.36
C LYS A 63 -11.51 -12.20 2.07
N ASN A 64 -11.52 -12.20 3.40
CA ASN A 64 -11.46 -10.98 4.20
C ASN A 64 -10.14 -10.23 3.98
N THR A 65 -9.02 -10.95 3.98
CA THR A 65 -7.69 -10.37 3.72
C THR A 65 -7.61 -9.78 2.31
N GLY A 66 -8.06 -10.51 1.29
CA GLY A 66 -8.09 -10.00 -0.08
C GLY A 66 -8.97 -8.77 -0.26
N THR A 67 -10.10 -8.71 0.45
CA THR A 67 -11.01 -7.54 0.43
C THR A 67 -10.39 -6.32 1.10
N LEU A 68 -9.74 -6.50 2.26
CA LEU A 68 -9.03 -5.43 2.96
C LEU A 68 -7.84 -4.91 2.14
N LEU A 69 -7.07 -5.80 1.51
CA LEU A 69 -5.97 -5.43 0.61
C LEU A 69 -6.47 -4.60 -0.58
N LYS A 70 -7.56 -5.04 -1.24
CA LYS A 70 -8.20 -4.26 -2.31
C LYS A 70 -8.58 -2.86 -1.84
N ARG A 71 -9.22 -2.76 -0.67
CA ARG A 71 -9.65 -1.47 -0.12
C ARG A 71 -8.47 -0.55 0.17
N ARG A 72 -7.40 -1.07 0.78
CA ARG A 72 -6.17 -0.30 1.05
C ARG A 72 -5.53 0.22 -0.24
N LEU A 73 -5.47 -0.60 -1.28
CA LEU A 73 -4.99 -0.20 -2.60
C LEU A 73 -5.86 0.91 -3.22
N GLN A 74 -7.17 0.79 -3.14
CA GLN A 74 -8.10 1.81 -3.65
C GLN A 74 -7.95 3.15 -2.92
N ILE A 75 -7.80 3.13 -1.59
CA ILE A 75 -7.55 4.35 -0.80
C ILE A 75 -6.22 4.98 -1.22
N PHE A 76 -5.15 4.19 -1.28
CA PHE A 76 -3.84 4.66 -1.73
C PHE A 76 -3.91 5.32 -3.12
N CYS A 77 -4.57 4.69 -4.10
CA CYS A 77 -4.74 5.28 -5.42
C CYS A 77 -5.58 6.57 -5.36
N SER A 78 -6.62 6.62 -4.53
CA SER A 78 -7.44 7.82 -4.34
C SER A 78 -6.63 8.99 -3.78
N ASP A 79 -5.74 8.71 -2.81
CA ASP A 79 -4.86 9.71 -2.21
C ASP A 79 -3.82 10.24 -3.22
N LEU A 80 -3.45 9.43 -4.22
CA LEU A 80 -2.52 9.83 -5.29
C LEU A 80 -3.16 10.69 -6.39
N ILE A 81 -4.48 10.61 -6.61
CA ILE A 81 -5.18 11.37 -7.66
C ILE A 81 -4.83 12.87 -7.67
N PRO A 82 -4.92 13.62 -6.54
CA PRO A 82 -4.60 15.05 -6.55
C PRO A 82 -3.15 15.33 -6.93
N LEU A 83 -2.20 14.52 -6.42
CA LEU A 83 -0.78 14.68 -6.71
C LEU A 83 -0.49 14.45 -8.20
N ILE A 84 -1.04 13.38 -8.78
CA ILE A 84 -0.88 13.08 -10.20
C ILE A 84 -1.47 14.20 -11.06
N LYS A 85 -2.64 14.72 -10.70
CA LYS A 85 -3.26 15.84 -11.42
C LYS A 85 -2.40 17.10 -11.39
N GLU A 86 -1.79 17.41 -10.25
CA GLU A 86 -0.90 18.55 -10.12
C GLU A 86 0.34 18.40 -11.00
N GLU A 87 0.97 17.22 -11.00
CA GLU A 87 2.12 16.94 -11.87
C GLU A 87 1.75 17.00 -13.35
N MET A 88 0.61 16.44 -13.75
CA MET A 88 0.13 16.53 -15.14
C MET A 88 -0.10 17.97 -15.62
N VAL A 89 -0.42 18.90 -14.72
CA VAL A 89 -0.56 20.33 -15.05
C VAL A 89 0.80 21.01 -15.22
N LYS A 90 1.84 20.58 -14.49
CA LYS A 90 3.20 21.12 -14.62
C LYS A 90 3.88 20.72 -15.93
N ASP A 91 3.52 19.57 -16.47
CA ASP A 91 4.03 19.04 -17.74
C ASP A 91 3.38 19.68 -18.99
N LEU A 92 2.35 20.52 -18.80
CA LEU A 92 1.64 21.28 -19.85
C LEU A 92 2.19 22.70 -20.00
#